data_AF-A0A336MXF2-F1
#
_entry.id   AF-A0A336MXF2-F1
#
_cell.length_a   1.000
_cell.length_b   1.000
_cell.length_c   1.000
_cell.angle_alpha   90.00
_cell.angle_beta   90.00
_cell.angle_gamma   90.00
#
_symmetry.space_group_name_H-M   'P 1'
#
loop_
_entity.id
_entity.type
_entity.pdbx_description
1 polymer ?
#
loop_
_entity_poly.entity_id
_entity_poly.type
_entity_poly.pdbx_seq_one_letter_code
_entity_poly.pdbx_strand_id
1 'polypeptide(L)'
;MYNPVATDGQLCLQSATKGNVSYFVHSPHALMLKDVKAVETYSIYSTLNSVGGIQTLFPLFAQLNLPHLDDDNKSNIKICVDLLNFVCDLIEASHTVQHHMIQNRGFLVISHIIQLSAADNLNLEVLNSFLKLTKFLVTCSSINSDLLLKQGGLERHECTNL
;
A
#
# COMPACT_ATOMS: atom_id res chain seq x y z
N MET A 1 -3.13 29.05 14.33
CA MET A 1 -3.48 29.52 15.70
C MET A 1 -3.90 28.31 16.54
N TYR A 2 -3.23 28.11 17.68
CA TYR A 2 -3.60 27.12 18.71
C TYR A 2 -4.68 27.75 19.59
N ASN A 3 -5.80 27.06 19.81
CA ASN A 3 -6.88 27.51 20.70
C ASN A 3 -6.87 26.67 21.98
N PRO A 4 -6.20 27.12 23.05
CA PRO A 4 -6.05 26.36 24.30
C PRO A 4 -7.35 26.20 25.11
N VAL A 5 -8.48 26.75 24.66
CA VAL A 5 -9.76 26.72 25.40
C VAL A 5 -10.68 25.57 24.96
N ALA A 6 -10.27 24.76 23.97
CA ALA A 6 -11.08 23.66 23.44
C ALA A 6 -10.68 22.28 24.00
N THR A 7 -10.21 22.20 25.25
CA THR A 7 -9.91 20.93 25.91
C THR A 7 -10.52 20.89 27.31
N ASP A 8 -11.43 19.94 27.55
CA ASP A 8 -11.89 19.58 28.89
C ASP A 8 -11.38 18.17 29.23
N GLY A 9 -10.36 18.07 30.08
CA GLY A 9 -9.65 16.81 30.32
C GLY A 9 -9.02 16.23 29.06
N GLN A 10 -9.48 15.04 28.64
CA GLN A 10 -9.07 14.38 27.39
C GLN A 10 -9.98 14.73 26.18
N LEU A 11 -11.04 15.53 26.35
CA LEU A 11 -11.93 15.90 25.26
C LEU A 11 -11.36 17.08 24.45
N CYS A 12 -10.92 16.83 23.23
CA CYS A 12 -10.65 17.88 22.24
C CYS A 12 -11.97 18.34 21.59
N LEU A 13 -12.51 19.49 21.99
CA LEU A 13 -13.75 20.07 21.47
C LEU A 13 -13.63 20.58 20.02
N GLN A 14 -12.41 20.63 19.49
CA GLN A 14 -12.13 21.02 18.11
C GLN A 14 -11.19 20.00 17.45
N SER A 15 -11.71 18.79 17.18
CA SER A 15 -11.00 17.70 16.50
C SER A 15 -11.06 17.82 14.96
N ALA A 16 -11.04 19.04 14.41
CA ALA A 16 -10.91 19.18 12.98
C ALA A 16 -9.52 18.70 12.57
N THR A 17 -9.45 17.54 11.91
CA THR A 17 -8.19 16.96 11.40
C THR A 17 -7.52 17.97 10.48
N LYS A 18 -6.39 18.56 10.90
CA LYS A 18 -5.61 19.41 10.02
C LYS A 18 -5.16 18.58 8.80
N GLY A 19 -5.70 18.90 7.64
CA GLY A 19 -5.29 18.34 6.35
C GLY A 19 -6.18 17.25 5.76
N ASN A 20 -7.17 16.72 6.49
CA ASN A 20 -8.11 15.72 5.95
C ASN A 20 -9.56 16.16 6.18
N VAL A 21 -10.43 15.92 5.19
CA VAL A 21 -11.88 16.08 5.34
C VAL A 21 -12.36 15.05 6.36
N SER A 22 -13.00 15.49 7.45
CA SER A 22 -13.66 14.57 8.37
C SER A 22 -14.96 14.09 7.75
N TYR A 23 -15.02 12.80 7.41
CA TYR A 23 -16.25 12.13 6.94
C TYR A 23 -17.16 11.72 8.10
N PHE A 24 -16.65 11.73 9.33
CA PHE A 24 -17.38 11.35 10.52
C PHE A 24 -17.89 12.59 11.24
N VAL A 25 -19.15 12.52 11.69
CA VAL A 25 -19.77 13.56 12.52
C VAL A 25 -19.42 13.27 13.97
N HIS A 26 -18.58 14.11 14.56
CA HIS A 26 -18.25 14.04 15.99
C HIS A 26 -19.13 15.03 16.76
N SER A 27 -20.01 14.51 17.62
CA SER A 27 -20.78 15.34 18.56
C SER A 27 -20.05 15.40 19.91
N PRO A 28 -19.72 16.59 20.42
CA PRO A 28 -19.10 16.74 21.75
C PRO A 28 -19.90 16.03 22.86
N HIS A 29 -21.23 16.06 22.79
CA HIS A 29 -22.11 15.42 23.77
C HIS A 29 -22.07 13.89 23.70
N ALA A 30 -21.83 13.30 22.51
CA ALA A 30 -21.70 11.85 22.38
C ALA A 30 -20.42 11.33 23.03
N LEU A 31 -19.31 12.09 22.95
CA LEU A 31 -18.03 11.75 23.58
C LEU A 31 -18.08 11.77 25.12
N MET A 32 -19.09 12.39 25.71
CA MET A 32 -19.31 12.41 27.16
C MET A 32 -20.04 11.17 27.68
N LEU A 33 -20.58 10.33 26.78
CA LEU A 33 -21.19 9.06 27.17
C LEU A 33 -20.09 8.05 27.51
N LYS A 34 -20.35 7.24 28.54
CA LYS A 34 -19.42 6.20 28.98
C LYS A 34 -19.11 5.24 27.82
N ASP A 35 -17.83 4.92 27.65
CA ASP A 35 -17.30 4.02 26.62
C ASP A 35 -17.44 4.52 25.16
N VAL A 36 -17.77 5.80 24.95
CA VAL A 36 -17.73 6.40 23.61
C VAL A 36 -16.35 6.98 23.31
N LYS A 37 -15.83 6.67 22.11
CA LYS A 37 -14.56 7.22 21.59
C LYS A 37 -14.79 7.88 20.24
N ALA A 38 -14.02 8.94 19.97
CA ALA A 38 -14.02 9.58 18.67
C ALA A 38 -13.48 8.61 17.60
N VAL A 39 -14.05 8.66 16.40
CA VAL A 39 -13.46 7.95 15.25
C VAL A 39 -12.18 8.65 14.86
N GLU A 40 -11.07 7.93 14.89
CA GLU A 40 -9.76 8.41 14.46
C GLU A 40 -9.48 7.94 13.03
N THR A 41 -9.10 8.88 12.16
CA THR A 41 -8.73 8.58 10.77
C THR A 41 -7.21 8.51 10.65
N TYR A 42 -6.71 7.36 10.24
CA TYR A 42 -5.30 7.14 9.94
C TYR A 42 -5.09 7.02 8.43
N SER A 43 -3.92 7.42 7.96
CA SER A 43 -3.53 7.14 6.58
C SER A 43 -3.32 5.64 6.41
N ILE A 44 -3.57 5.12 5.20
CA ILE A 44 -3.33 3.70 4.89
C ILE A 44 -1.89 3.28 5.20
N TYR A 45 -0.91 4.17 4.99
CA TYR A 45 0.50 3.91 5.30
C TYR A 45 0.74 3.69 6.80
N SER A 46 0.17 4.56 7.64
CA SER A 46 0.27 4.43 9.10
C SER A 46 -0.44 3.18 9.63
N THR A 47 -1.62 2.87 9.07
CA THR A 47 -2.38 1.67 9.44
C THR A 47 -1.62 0.41 9.04
N LEU A 48 -1.10 0.34 7.82
CA LEU A 48 -0.28 -0.81 7.39
C LEU A 48 0.96 -0.96 8.27
N ASN A 49 1.64 0.15 8.59
CA ASN A 49 2.81 0.11 9.45
C ASN A 49 2.50 -0.43 10.86
N SER A 50 1.31 -0.14 11.41
CA SER A 50 0.93 -0.62 12.76
C SER A 50 0.53 -2.10 12.80
N VAL A 51 0.04 -2.66 11.69
CA VAL A 51 -0.39 -4.07 11.61
C VAL A 51 0.70 -5.03 11.11
N GLY A 52 1.93 -4.55 10.91
CA GLY A 52 3.07 -5.36 10.49
C GLY A 52 3.65 -5.04 9.10
N GLY A 53 3.27 -3.90 8.51
CA GLY A 53 3.82 -3.40 7.26
C GLY A 53 3.14 -3.97 6.01
N ILE A 54 3.66 -3.59 4.84
CA ILE A 54 3.11 -4.00 3.54
C ILE A 54 3.19 -5.52 3.29
N GLN A 55 4.10 -6.21 3.97
CA GLN A 55 4.25 -7.66 3.89
C GLN A 55 2.99 -8.43 4.30
N THR A 56 2.08 -7.82 5.07
CA THR A 56 0.76 -8.37 5.41
C THR A 56 -0.11 -8.61 4.17
N LEU A 57 0.18 -7.96 3.04
CA LEU A 57 -0.50 -8.15 1.77
C LEU A 57 0.04 -9.34 0.98
N PHE A 58 1.25 -9.83 1.25
CA PHE A 58 1.86 -10.93 0.47
C PHE A 58 1.04 -12.23 0.49
N PRO A 59 0.45 -12.65 1.63
CA PRO A 59 -0.43 -13.82 1.66
C PRO A 59 -1.64 -13.71 0.74
N LEU A 60 -2.12 -12.50 0.41
CA LEU A 60 -3.25 -12.31 -0.49
C LEU A 60 -2.91 -12.74 -1.92
N PHE A 61 -1.67 -12.52 -2.37
CA PHE A 61 -1.22 -13.02 -3.66
C PHE A 61 -1.22 -14.55 -3.71
N ALA A 62 -0.89 -15.22 -2.59
CA ALA A 62 -0.89 -16.68 -2.54
C ALA A 62 -2.32 -17.26 -2.61
N GLN A 63 -3.31 -16.48 -2.16
CA GLN A 63 -4.72 -16.88 -2.23
C GLN A 63 -5.26 -16.89 -3.66
N LEU A 64 -4.66 -16.13 -4.57
CA LEU A 64 -5.05 -16.11 -6.00
C LEU A 64 -4.87 -17.48 -6.69
N ASN A 65 -4.08 -18.37 -6.08
CA ASN A 65 -3.80 -19.72 -6.59
C ASN A 65 -4.74 -20.78 -6.03
N LEU A 66 -5.62 -20.41 -5.09
CA LEU A 66 -6.57 -21.36 -4.50
C LEU A 66 -7.73 -21.59 -5.46
N PRO A 67 -8.17 -22.85 -5.65
CA PRO A 67 -9.36 -23.15 -6.43
C PRO A 67 -10.58 -22.53 -5.74
N HIS A 68 -11.22 -21.58 -6.41
CA HIS A 68 -12.50 -21.02 -5.97
C HIS A 68 -13.65 -21.95 -6.38
N LEU A 69 -14.68 -22.02 -5.53
CA LEU A 69 -15.88 -22.84 -5.79
C LEU A 69 -16.69 -22.33 -7.00
N ASP A 70 -16.58 -21.03 -7.29
CA ASP A 70 -17.13 -20.36 -8.46
C ASP A 70 -15.96 -20.05 -9.42
N ASP A 71 -15.75 -20.90 -10.42
CA ASP A 71 -14.59 -20.91 -11.34
C ASP A 71 -14.61 -19.77 -12.38
N ASP A 72 -14.84 -18.54 -11.93
CA ASP A 72 -14.73 -17.34 -12.77
C ASP A 72 -13.29 -16.86 -12.79
N ASN A 73 -12.42 -17.52 -13.57
CA ASN A 73 -10.99 -17.17 -13.71
C ASN A 73 -10.74 -15.69 -14.05
N LYS A 74 -11.68 -15.02 -14.73
CA LYS A 74 -11.62 -13.57 -15.01
C LYS A 74 -11.65 -12.70 -13.75
N SER A 75 -12.36 -13.14 -12.70
CA SER A 75 -12.46 -12.40 -11.44
C SER A 75 -11.14 -12.45 -10.66
N ASN A 76 -10.48 -13.61 -10.64
CA ASN A 76 -9.18 -13.80 -9.97
C ASN A 76 -8.09 -12.93 -10.60
N ILE A 77 -8.06 -12.84 -11.93
CA ILE A 77 -7.12 -11.97 -12.66
C ILE A 77 -7.34 -10.51 -12.29
N LYS A 78 -8.60 -10.05 -12.23
CA LYS A 78 -8.90 -8.67 -11.86
C LYS A 78 -8.43 -8.34 -10.44
N ILE A 79 -8.69 -9.23 -9.48
CA ILE A 79 -8.24 -9.05 -8.08
C ILE A 79 -6.72 -8.98 -8.01
N CYS A 80 -6.01 -9.82 -8.78
CA CYS A 80 -4.55 -9.77 -8.88
C CYS A 80 -4.06 -8.41 -9.37
N VAL A 81 -4.64 -7.91 -10.46
CA VAL A 81 -4.29 -6.60 -11.05
C VAL A 81 -4.59 -5.46 -10.07
N ASP A 82 -5.76 -5.47 -9.42
CA ASP A 82 -6.16 -4.45 -8.45
C ASP A 82 -5.22 -4.44 -7.23
N LEU A 83 -4.86 -5.62 -6.70
CA LEU A 83 -3.93 -5.75 -5.58
C LEU A 83 -2.51 -5.30 -5.96
N LEU A 84 -2.04 -5.66 -7.14
CA LEU A 84 -0.73 -5.25 -7.63
C LEU A 84 -0.66 -3.74 -7.82
N ASN A 85 -1.68 -3.14 -8.46
CA ASN A 85 -1.77 -1.69 -8.62
C ASN A 85 -1.80 -0.96 -7.28
N PHE A 86 -2.54 -1.49 -6.29
CA PHE A 86 -2.56 -0.95 -4.94
C PHE A 86 -1.16 -0.99 -4.30
N VAL A 87 -0.42 -2.09 -4.44
CA VAL A 87 0.97 -2.18 -3.97
C VAL A 87 1.87 -1.17 -4.68
N CYS A 88 1.73 -1.02 -6.00
CA CYS A 88 2.46 0.00 -6.77
C CYS A 88 2.21 1.40 -6.20
N ASP A 89 0.95 1.80 -6.04
CA ASP A 89 0.57 3.12 -5.55
C ASP A 89 1.12 3.38 -4.13
N LEU A 90 1.15 2.35 -3.26
CA LEU A 90 1.76 2.46 -1.94
C LEU A 90 3.28 2.67 -1.98
N ILE A 91 3.98 2.01 -2.91
CA ILE A 91 5.42 2.15 -3.11
C ILE A 91 5.75 3.54 -3.66
N GLU A 92 4.93 4.04 -4.60
CA GLU A 92 5.11 5.38 -5.19
C GLU A 92 4.96 6.49 -4.13
N ALA A 93 4.05 6.32 -3.18
CA ALA A 93 3.70 7.35 -2.22
C ALA A 93 4.45 7.31 -0.88
N SER A 94 5.16 6.22 -0.54
CA SER A 94 5.73 6.06 0.81
C SER A 94 7.12 5.41 0.85
N HIS A 95 8.11 6.13 1.39
CA HIS A 95 9.45 5.60 1.64
C HIS A 95 9.48 4.45 2.67
N THR A 96 8.60 4.48 3.68
CA THR A 96 8.50 3.38 4.66
C THR A 96 8.04 2.09 3.97
N VAL A 97 7.08 2.20 3.04
CA VAL A 97 6.65 1.06 2.23
C VAL A 97 7.80 0.55 1.36
N GLN A 98 8.54 1.45 0.69
CA GLN A 98 9.73 1.07 -0.09
C GLN A 98 10.75 0.31 0.78
N HIS A 99 11.03 0.78 2.00
CA HIS A 99 11.96 0.10 2.91
C HIS A 99 11.48 -1.31 3.28
N HIS A 100 10.20 -1.48 3.61
CA HIS A 100 9.66 -2.80 3.88
C HIS A 100 9.73 -3.72 2.65
N MET A 101 9.50 -3.19 1.44
CA MET A 101 9.66 -3.96 0.21
C MET A 101 11.10 -4.42 0.01
N ILE A 102 12.09 -3.56 0.26
CA ILE A 102 13.52 -3.92 0.19
C ILE A 102 13.85 -4.99 1.22
N GLN A 103 13.51 -4.78 2.50
CA GLN A 103 13.89 -5.69 3.58
C GLN A 103 13.29 -7.09 3.42
N ASN A 104 12.04 -7.18 2.98
CA ASN A 104 11.35 -8.45 2.80
C ASN A 104 11.53 -9.07 1.41
N ARG A 105 12.38 -8.49 0.55
CA ARG A 105 12.53 -8.90 -0.86
C ARG A 105 11.18 -8.97 -1.57
N GLY A 106 10.30 -8.00 -1.29
CA GLY A 106 8.89 -8.04 -1.65
C GLY A 106 8.64 -8.22 -3.15
N PHE A 107 9.48 -7.61 -4.00
CA PHE A 107 9.40 -7.83 -5.45
C PHE A 107 9.62 -9.28 -5.86
N LEU A 108 10.62 -9.94 -5.27
CA LEU A 108 10.91 -11.35 -5.54
C LEU A 108 9.79 -12.25 -5.04
N VAL A 109 9.25 -11.96 -3.85
CA VAL A 109 8.12 -12.71 -3.28
C VAL A 109 6.88 -12.59 -4.17
N ILE A 110 6.50 -11.37 -4.54
CA ILE A 110 5.32 -11.13 -5.40
C ILE A 110 5.53 -11.77 -6.78
N SER A 111 6.70 -11.57 -7.40
CA SER A 111 7.01 -12.17 -8.70
C SER A 111 6.97 -13.69 -8.66
N HIS A 112 7.52 -14.30 -7.61
CA HIS A 112 7.49 -15.75 -7.43
C HIS A 112 6.07 -16.28 -7.25
N ILE A 113 5.25 -15.62 -6.43
CA ILE A 113 3.86 -16.04 -6.19
C ILE A 113 3.02 -15.95 -7.48
N ILE A 114 3.21 -14.88 -8.25
CA ILE A 114 2.56 -14.70 -9.55
C ILE A 114 3.06 -15.74 -10.57
N GLN A 115 4.34 -16.12 -10.52
CA GLN A 115 4.87 -17.18 -11.39
C GLN A 115 4.31 -18.56 -11.03
N LEU A 116 4.02 -18.80 -9.75
CA LEU A 116 3.35 -20.02 -9.30
C LEU A 116 1.85 -20.03 -9.65
N SER A 117 1.26 -18.87 -9.93
CA SER A 117 -0.09 -18.78 -10.48
C SER A 117 -0.14 -19.40 -11.88
N ALA A 118 -1.24 -20.08 -12.20
CA ALA A 118 -1.44 -20.71 -13.50
C ALA A 118 -1.11 -19.73 -14.65
N ALA A 119 -0.54 -20.23 -15.75
CA ALA A 119 -0.11 -19.40 -16.89
C ALA A 119 -1.23 -18.50 -17.46
N ASP A 120 -2.48 -18.90 -17.28
CA ASP A 120 -3.67 -18.14 -17.69
C ASP A 120 -3.88 -16.85 -16.86
N ASN A 121 -3.28 -16.74 -15.68
CA ASN A 121 -3.33 -15.55 -14.82
C ASN A 121 -2.24 -14.51 -15.14
N LEU A 122 -1.25 -14.87 -15.96
CA LEU A 122 -0.21 -13.97 -16.48
C LEU A 122 -0.74 -13.18 -17.69
N ASN A 123 -1.70 -12.29 -17.42
CA ASN A 123 -2.31 -11.44 -18.42
C ASN A 123 -1.47 -10.17 -18.68
N LEU A 124 -1.64 -9.57 -19.86
CA LEU A 124 -1.01 -8.30 -20.28
C LEU A 124 -1.22 -7.17 -19.25
N GLU A 125 -2.34 -7.17 -18.54
CA GLU A 125 -2.65 -6.18 -17.50
C GLU A 125 -1.69 -6.26 -16.31
N VAL A 126 -1.37 -7.46 -15.83
CA VAL A 126 -0.41 -7.67 -14.73
C VAL A 126 0.98 -7.17 -15.14
N LEU A 127 1.40 -7.48 -16.38
CA LEU A 127 2.66 -7.00 -16.93
C LEU A 127 2.69 -5.48 -17.05
N ASN A 128 1.59 -4.86 -17.47
CA ASN A 128 1.48 -3.40 -17.56
C ASN A 128 1.63 -2.73 -16.19
N SER A 129 1.08 -3.31 -15.12
CA SER A 129 1.28 -2.82 -13.75
C SER A 129 2.76 -2.84 -13.35
N PHE A 130 3.49 -3.92 -13.66
CA PHE A 130 4.94 -4.01 -13.41
C PHE A 130 5.74 -3.00 -14.24
N LEU A 131 5.39 -2.82 -15.51
CA LEU A 131 6.05 -1.85 -16.39
C LEU A 131 5.84 -0.42 -15.90
N LYS A 132 4.62 -0.08 -15.45
CA LYS A 132 4.31 1.23 -14.86
C LYS A 132 5.16 1.49 -13.63
N LEU A 133 5.22 0.54 -12.71
CA LEU A 133 6.04 0.66 -11.49
C LEU A 133 7.53 0.75 -11.81
N THR A 134 8.02 -0.07 -12.75
CA THR A 134 9.42 -0.02 -13.21
C THR A 134 9.75 1.36 -13.79
N LYS A 135 8.88 1.90 -14.64
CA LYS A 135 9.03 3.25 -15.20
C LYS A 135 9.08 4.30 -14.09
N PHE A 136 8.20 4.21 -13.09
CA PHE A 136 8.23 5.11 -11.94
C PHE A 136 9.57 5.02 -11.20
N LEU A 137 10.04 3.83 -10.85
CA LEU A 137 11.28 3.64 -10.09
C LEU A 137 12.51 4.13 -10.85
N VAL A 138 12.56 3.96 -12.17
CA VAL A 138 13.62 4.50 -13.03
C VAL A 138 13.59 6.03 -13.06
N THR A 139 12.39 6.63 -13.09
CA THR A 139 12.21 8.09 -13.18
C THR A 139 12.47 8.79 -11.84
N CYS A 140 12.00 8.21 -10.75
CA CYS A 140 12.23 8.71 -9.39
C CYS A 140 13.57 8.21 -8.88
N SER A 141 14.65 8.94 -9.16
CA SER A 141 16.00 8.55 -8.73
C SER A 141 16.17 8.73 -7.21
N SER A 142 16.15 7.61 -6.47
CA SER A 142 16.37 7.55 -5.03
C SER A 142 17.13 6.26 -4.69
N ILE A 143 17.82 6.23 -3.54
CA ILE A 143 18.54 5.02 -3.08
C ILE A 143 17.60 3.83 -2.96
N ASN A 144 16.36 4.06 -2.50
CA ASN A 144 15.37 3.02 -2.35
C ASN A 144 14.90 2.48 -3.71
N SER A 145 14.70 3.34 -4.71
CA SER A 145 14.33 2.89 -6.05
C SER A 145 15.45 2.11 -6.74
N ASP A 146 16.71 2.46 -6.53
CA ASP A 146 17.86 1.67 -7.00
C ASP A 146 17.89 0.26 -6.40
N LEU A 147 17.69 0.15 -5.09
CA LEU A 147 17.68 -1.14 -4.39
C LEU A 147 16.50 -2.00 -4.84
N LEU A 148 15.33 -1.40 -5.06
CA LEU A 148 14.15 -2.09 -5.56
C LEU A 148 14.35 -2.58 -7.00
N LEU A 149 14.94 -1.78 -7.89
CA LEU A 149 15.27 -2.19 -9.26
C LEU A 149 16.26 -3.37 -9.27
N LYS A 150 17.30 -3.32 -8.44
CA LYS A 150 18.25 -4.43 -8.28
C LYS A 150 17.59 -5.72 -7.83
N GLN A 151 16.60 -5.65 -6.94
CA GLN A 151 15.82 -6.83 -6.53
C GLN A 151 14.97 -7.41 -7.67
N GLY A 152 14.45 -6.55 -8.56
CA GLY A 152 13.72 -6.97 -9.74
C GLY A 152 14.59 -7.50 -10.88
N GLY A 153 15.92 -7.56 -10.71
CA GLY A 153 16.85 -7.99 -11.75
C GLY A 153 17.07 -6.94 -12.85
N LEU A 154 16.65 -5.69 -12.64
CA LEU A 154 16.92 -4.57 -13.55
C LEU A 154 18.04 -3.71 -12.96
N GLU A 155 19.22 -3.74 -13.58
CA GLU A 155 20.27 -2.79 -13.27
C GLU A 155 20.16 -1.58 -14.18
N ARG A 156 20.29 -0.37 -13.62
CA ARG A 156 20.54 0.82 -14.42
C ARG A 156 21.94 0.63 -15.02
N HIS A 157 22.01 0.25 -16.30
CA HIS A 157 23.25 0.43 -17.03
C HIS A 157 23.51 1.93 -17.08
N GLU A 158 24.54 2.38 -16.38
CA GLU A 158 25.07 3.72 -16.55
C GLU A 158 25.42 3.89 -18.02
N CYS A 159 24.62 4.64 -18.77
CA CYS A 159 25.05 5.22 -20.03
C CYS A 159 26.06 6.34 -19.73
N THR A 160 27.16 6.02 -19.05
CA THR A 160 28.37 6.83 -19.04
C THR A 160 29.20 6.38 -20.23
N ASN A 161 28.91 6.94 -21.41
CA ASN A 161 29.83 7.26 -22.50
C ASN A 161 29.03 7.58 -23.76
N LEU A 162 28.77 8.87 -23.96
CA LEU A 162 28.84 9.58 -25.24
C LEU A 162 28.92 11.08 -24.96
#